data_AF-A0AAW8TJE7-F1
#
_entry.id   AF-A0AAW8TJE7-F1
#
_cell.length_a   1.000
_cell.length_b   1.000
_cell.length_c   1.000
_cell.angle_alpha   90.00
_cell.angle_beta   90.00
_cell.angle_gamma   90.00
#
_symmetry.space_group_name_H-M   'P 1'
#
loop_
_entity.id
_entity.type
_entity.pdbx_description
1 polymer ?
#
loop_
_entity_poly.entity_id
_entity_poly.type
_entity_poly.pdbx_seq_one_letter_code
_entity_poly.pdbx_strand_id
1 'polypeptide(L)' 'MENENRTDWTLPRKNLNPKTKQPYKRGRNWWIVVYPESLPENWKEIISTGSVAKF' A
#
# COMPACT_ATOMS: atom_id res chain seq x y z
N MET A 1 6.53 25.66 -18.02
CA MET A 1 5.31 25.49 -17.21
C MET A 1 5.45 24.18 -16.47
N GLU A 2 5.86 24.25 -15.21
CA GLU A 2 5.98 23.10 -14.32
C GLU A 2 4.57 22.70 -13.88
N ASN A 3 3.99 21.69 -14.52
CA ASN A 3 2.76 21.10 -14.01
C ASN A 3 3.13 20.23 -12.81
N GLU A 4 3.19 20.84 -11.62
CA GLU A 4 3.09 20.12 -10.36
C GLU A 4 1.71 19.43 -10.33
N ASN A 5 1.65 18.21 -10.86
CA ASN A 5 0.50 17.34 -10.69
C ASN A 5 0.43 16.96 -9.20
N ARG A 6 -0.14 17.85 -8.38
CA ARG A 6 -0.51 17.55 -7.00
C ARG A 6 -1.39 16.32 -7.04
N THR A 7 -0.83 15.21 -6.60
CA THR A 7 -1.57 13.97 -6.48
C THR A 7 -2.66 14.20 -5.43
N ASP A 8 -3.91 14.25 -5.88
CA ASP A 8 -5.05 14.17 -5.01
C ASP A 8 -5.17 12.73 -4.49
N TRP A 9 -4.85 12.54 -3.21
CA TRP A 9 -4.91 11.25 -2.54
C TRP A 9 -6.33 10.85 -2.12
N THR A 10 -7.31 11.74 -2.28
CA THR A 10 -8.72 11.47 -1.93
C THR A 10 -9.46 10.72 -3.03
N LEU A 11 -8.95 10.73 -4.27
CA LEU A 11 -9.59 10.07 -5.40
C LEU A 11 -9.13 8.60 -5.54
N PRO A 12 -10.08 7.65 -5.71
CA PRO A 12 -9.73 6.25 -5.94
C PRO A 12 -9.04 6.09 -7.29
N ARG A 13 -7.79 5.65 -7.25
CA ARG A 13 -7.00 5.41 -8.46
C ARG A 13 -7.47 4.16 -9.18
N LYS A 14 -7.52 4.22 -10.52
CA LYS A 14 -7.72 3.05 -11.36
C LYS A 14 -6.60 2.03 -11.09
N ASN A 15 -6.97 0.78 -10.84
CA ASN A 15 -6.02 -0.32 -10.69
C ASN A 15 -5.42 -0.67 -12.05
N LEU A 16 -4.44 0.10 -12.51
CA LEU A 16 -3.79 -0.04 -13.81
C LEU A 16 -2.30 0.26 -13.66
N ASN A 17 -1.47 -0.67 -14.11
CA ASN A 17 -0.05 -0.46 -14.22
C ASN A 17 0.25 0.52 -15.37
N PRO A 18 0.90 1.66 -15.12
CA PRO A 18 1.12 2.67 -16.14
C PRO A 18 2.04 2.18 -17.26
N LYS A 19 2.95 1.22 -16.97
CA LYS A 19 3.89 0.63 -17.93
C LYS A 19 3.23 -0.43 -18.81
N THR A 20 2.44 -1.33 -18.23
CA THR A 20 1.88 -2.48 -18.97
C THR A 20 0.43 -2.28 -19.41
N LYS A 21 -0.25 -1.23 -18.93
CA LYS A 21 -1.70 -0.98 -19.13
C LYS A 21 -2.61 -2.14 -18.68
N GLN A 22 -2.07 -3.05 -17.87
CA GLN A 22 -2.82 -4.16 -17.27
C GLN A 22 -3.12 -3.86 -15.80
N PRO A 23 -4.18 -4.43 -15.20
CA PRO A 23 -4.42 -4.32 -13.77
C PRO A 23 -3.26 -4.86 -12.95
N TYR A 24 -2.94 -4.25 -11.81
CA TYR A 24 -2.00 -4.88 -10.89
C TYR A 24 -2.60 -6.19 -10.40
N LYS A 25 -1.77 -7.24 -10.36
CA LYS A 25 -2.14 -8.52 -9.75
C LYS A 25 -2.43 -8.26 -8.27
N ARG A 26 -3.67 -8.52 -7.85
CA ARG A 26 -4.07 -8.48 -6.44
C ARG A 26 -3.88 -9.88 -5.87
N GLY A 27 -2.92 -10.02 -4.96
CA GLY A 27 -2.69 -11.25 -4.21
C GLY A 27 -3.35 -11.18 -2.85
N ARG A 28 -4.01 -12.27 -2.44
CA ARG A 28 -4.49 -12.43 -1.05
C ARG A 28 -3.33 -12.66 -0.08
N ASN A 29 -2.29 -13.36 -0.53
CA ASN A 29 -1.10 -13.66 0.24
C ASN A 29 0.00 -12.65 -0.13
N TRP A 30 0.47 -11.90 0.86
CA TRP A 30 1.56 -10.95 0.72
C TRP A 30 2.48 -11.06 1.94
N TRP A 31 3.75 -10.73 1.75
CA TRP A 31 4.75 -10.62 2.80
C TRP A 31 5.41 -9.25 2.73
N ILE A 32 5.79 -8.72 3.89
CA ILE A 32 6.55 -7.47 4.02
C ILE A 32 7.87 -7.76 4.71
N VAL A 33 8.92 -7.04 4.31
CA VAL A 33 10.21 -7.01 5.01
C VAL A 33 10.25 -5.75 5.85
N VAL A 34 10.69 -5.88 7.10
CA VAL A 34 10.62 -4.79 8.07
C VAL A 34 11.94 -4.65 8.81
N TYR A 35 12.39 -3.40 8.98
CA TYR A 35 13.59 -3.04 9.72
C TYR A 35 13.19 -2.47 11.09
N PRO A 36 13.51 -3.15 12.20
CA PRO A 36 13.03 -2.74 13.53
C PRO A 36 13.42 -1.32 13.93
N GLU A 37 14.60 -0.85 13.54
CA GLU A 37 15.11 0.49 13.88
C GLU A 37 14.33 1.63 13.21
N SER A 38 13.61 1.33 12.12
CA SER A 38 12.79 2.31 11.40
C SER A 38 11.31 2.24 11.78
N LEU A 39 10.97 1.40 12.76
CA LEU A 39 9.59 1.18 13.20
C LEU A 39 9.28 1.92 14.49
N PRO A 40 8.03 2.35 14.68
CA PRO A 40 7.56 2.76 15.98
C PRO A 40 7.58 1.58 16.95
N GLU A 41 7.78 1.85 18.24
CA GLU A 41 7.97 0.82 19.27
C GLU A 41 6.78 -0.16 19.38
N ASN A 42 5.57 0.32 19.07
CA ASN A 42 4.32 -0.45 19.07
C ASN A 42 3.96 -1.05 17.68
N TRP A 43 4.90 -1.18 16.75
CA TRP A 43 4.62 -1.64 15.38
C TRP A 43 3.92 -3.00 15.30
N LYS A 44 4.23 -3.93 16.22
CA LYS A 44 3.59 -5.26 16.27
C LYS A 44 2.10 -5.12 16.52
N GLU A 45 1.72 -4.25 17.45
CA GLU A 45 0.32 -3.98 17.77
C GLU A 45 -0.39 -3.38 16.56
N ILE A 46 0.22 -2.38 15.92
CA ILE A 46 -0.33 -1.72 14.72
C ILE A 46 -0.63 -2.75 13.61
N ILE A 47 0.32 -3.64 13.32
CA ILE A 47 0.14 -4.66 12.26
C ILE A 47 -0.89 -5.72 12.68
N SER A 48 -0.92 -6.10 13.95
CA SER A 48 -1.89 -7.08 14.47
C SER A 48 -3.33 -6.54 14.53
N THR A 49 -3.49 -5.22 14.64
CA THR A 49 -4.80 -4.54 14.66
C THR A 49 -5.35 -4.34 13.24
N GLY A 50 -4.51 -4.48 12.21
CA GLY A 50 -4.96 -4.55 10.82
C GLY A 50 -5.90 -5.73 10.65
N SER A 51 -7.06 -5.50 10.03
CA SER A 51 -8.10 -6.52 9.85
C SER A 51 -7.57 -7.74 9.11
N VAL A 52 -7.22 -8.78 9.86
CA VAL A 52 -7.05 -10.12 9.29
C VAL A 52 -8.43 -10.54 8.81
N ALA A 53 -8.60 -10.71 7.50
CA ALA A 53 -9.82 -11.26 6.94
C ALA A 53 -10.03 -12.66 7.55
N LYS A 54 -10.94 -12.76 8.52
CA LYS A 54 -11.42 -14.04 9.05
C LYS A 54 -12.20 -14.72 7.93
N PHE A 55 -11.72 -15.90 7.51
CA PHE A 55 -12.39 -16.79 6.58
C PHE A 55 -13.36 -17.71 7.32
#